data_AF-A0A239PG48-F1
#
_entry.id   AF-A0A239PG48-F1
#
_cell.length_a   1.000
_cell.length_b   1.000
_cell.length_c   1.000
_cell.angle_alpha   90.00
_cell.angle_beta   90.00
_cell.angle_gamma   90.00
#
_symmetry.space_group_name_H-M   'P 1'
#
loop_
_entity.id
_entity.type
_entity.pdbx_description
1 polymer ?
#
loop_
_entity_poly.entity_id
_entity_poly.type
_entity_poly.pdbx_seq_one_letter_code
_entity_poly.pdbx_strand_id
1 'polypeptide(L)'
;MELRTSRLLLRELTDADHAAVHRYASDPDVTRFMAWGPNSVEETVAFLADARRVPPTSCRRSACGARATCATTCGSAGNGGTA
;
A
#
# COMPACT_ATOMS: atom_id res chain seq x y z
N MET A 1 10.62 -2.30 4.58
CA MET A 1 10.61 -3.22 5.74
C MET A 1 10.52 -4.67 5.25
N GLU A 2 11.22 -5.61 5.89
CA GLU A 2 11.23 -7.03 5.48
C GLU A 2 10.92 -7.96 6.67
N LEU A 3 10.12 -9.00 6.43
CA LEU A 3 9.82 -10.07 7.38
C LEU A 3 10.23 -11.42 6.80
N ARG A 4 11.05 -12.18 7.52
CA ARG A 4 11.61 -13.45 7.04
C ARG A 4 11.20 -14.60 7.96
N THR A 5 10.81 -15.71 7.35
CA THR A 5 10.59 -17.02 7.99
C THR A 5 11.50 -18.04 7.31
N SER A 6 11.43 -19.31 7.73
CA SER A 6 12.21 -20.39 7.10
C SER A 6 11.86 -20.66 5.63
N ARG A 7 10.66 -20.29 5.18
CA ARG A 7 10.18 -20.57 3.81
C ARG A 7 9.68 -19.35 3.04
N LEU A 8 9.53 -18.21 3.70
CA LEU A 8 8.88 -17.03 3.12
C LEU A 8 9.60 -15.74 3.53
N LEU A 9 9.84 -14.88 2.54
CA LEU A 9 10.24 -13.49 2.69
C LEU A 9 9.07 -12.60 2.27
N LEU A 10 8.57 -11.78 3.19
CA LEU A 10 7.61 -10.73 2.92
C LEU A 10 8.34 -9.40 2.85
N ARG A 11 8.25 -8.75 1.70
CA ARG A 11 8.91 -7.48 1.38
C ARG A 11 7.94 -6.53 0.69
N GLU A 12 8.35 -5.28 0.57
CA GLU A 12 7.64 -4.30 -0.23
C GLU A 12 7.56 -4.72 -1.70
N LEU A 13 6.41 -4.46 -2.31
CA LEU A 13 6.16 -4.71 -3.73
C LEU A 13 6.84 -3.64 -4.58
N THR A 14 7.44 -4.08 -5.67
CA THR A 14 8.13 -3.24 -6.65
C THR A 14 7.46 -3.39 -8.02
N ASP A 15 7.76 -2.48 -8.96
CA ASP A 15 7.25 -2.60 -10.34
C ASP A 15 7.72 -3.89 -11.03
N ALA A 16 8.86 -4.43 -10.63
CA ALA A 16 9.36 -5.71 -11.14
C ALA A 16 8.45 -6.90 -10.77
N ASP A 17 7.62 -6.75 -9.74
CA ASP A 17 6.68 -7.80 -9.30
C ASP A 17 5.39 -7.84 -10.13
N HIS A 18 5.20 -6.88 -11.05
CA HIS A 18 3.98 -6.75 -11.86
C HIS A 18 3.56 -8.06 -12.53
N ALA A 19 4.47 -8.73 -13.24
CA ALA A 19 4.12 -9.95 -13.95
C ALA A 19 3.73 -11.09 -13.00
N ALA A 20 4.34 -11.16 -11.82
CA ALA A 20 4.02 -12.17 -10.82
C ALA A 20 2.68 -11.90 -10.13
N VAL A 21 2.40 -10.63 -9.82
CA VAL A 21 1.14 -10.18 -9.22
C VAL A 21 -0.03 -10.35 -10.20
N HIS A 22 0.15 -9.93 -11.45
CA HIS A 22 -0.89 -10.03 -12.48
C HIS A 22 -1.30 -11.48 -12.71
N ARG A 23 -0.35 -12.41 -12.74
CA ARG A 23 -0.61 -13.84 -13.01
C ARG A 23 -1.71 -14.44 -12.14
N TYR A 24 -1.72 -14.15 -10.84
CA TYR A 24 -2.76 -14.66 -9.94
C TYR A 24 -3.95 -13.70 -9.84
N ALA A 25 -3.76 -12.41 -10.06
CA ALA A 25 -4.83 -11.42 -9.97
C ALA A 25 -5.76 -11.42 -11.19
N SER A 26 -5.30 -11.93 -12.34
CA SER A 26 -6.10 -12.10 -13.56
C SER A 26 -6.82 -13.45 -13.62
N ASP A 27 -6.51 -14.38 -12.72
CA ASP A 27 -7.07 -15.74 -12.74
C ASP A 27 -8.48 -15.75 -12.12
N PRO A 28 -9.54 -16.07 -12.91
CA PRO A 28 -10.91 -16.06 -12.41
C PRO A 28 -11.16 -17.11 -11.31
N ASP A 29 -10.39 -18.20 -11.25
CA ASP A 29 -10.52 -19.19 -10.18
C ASP A 29 -9.98 -18.66 -8.85
N VAL A 30 -8.92 -17.83 -8.90
CA VAL A 30 -8.35 -17.17 -7.72
C VAL A 30 -9.27 -16.06 -7.22
N THR A 31 -9.84 -15.28 -8.14
CA THR A 31 -10.66 -14.11 -7.79
C THR A 31 -12.13 -14.43 -7.56
N ARG A 32 -12.58 -15.67 -7.80
CA ARG A 32 -13.99 -16.09 -7.69
C ARG A 32 -14.69 -15.69 -6.38
N PHE A 33 -13.95 -15.67 -5.27
CA PHE A 33 -14.47 -15.34 -3.94
C PHE A 33 -13.97 -14.00 -3.41
N MET A 34 -13.19 -13.28 -4.21
CA MET A 34 -12.65 -11.99 -3.84
C MET A 34 -13.64 -10.88 -4.18
N ALA A 35 -13.55 -9.77 -3.46
CA ALA A 35 -14.34 -8.56 -3.76
C ALA A 35 -13.81 -7.78 -4.98
N TRP A 36 -12.81 -8.34 -5.67
CA TRP A 36 -12.10 -7.76 -6.80
C TRP A 36 -11.78 -8.86 -7.81
N GLY A 37 -11.54 -8.47 -9.06
CA GLY A 37 -11.06 -9.35 -10.13
C GLY A 37 -12.12 -9.80 -11.15
N PRO A 38 -11.68 -10.48 -12.24
CA PRO A 38 -10.28 -10.65 -12.66
C PRO A 38 -9.68 -9.33 -13.15
N ASN A 39 -8.48 -9.00 -12.67
CA ASN A 39 -7.87 -7.70 -12.93
C ASN A 39 -7.22 -7.64 -14.33
N SER A 40 -7.35 -6.49 -14.99
CA SER A 40 -6.58 -6.11 -16.18
C SER A 40 -5.14 -5.72 -15.83
N VAL A 41 -4.28 -5.58 -16.84
CA VAL A 41 -2.87 -5.18 -16.68
C VAL A 41 -2.79 -3.80 -16.03
N GLU A 42 -3.62 -2.86 -16.50
CA GLU A 42 -3.67 -1.48 -16.04
C GLU A 42 -4.10 -1.38 -14.57
N GLU A 43 -5.09 -2.20 -14.17
CA GLU A 43 -5.56 -2.30 -12.79
C GLU A 43 -4.47 -2.85 -11.87
N THR A 44 -3.65 -3.78 -12.38
CA THR A 44 -2.53 -4.33 -11.62
C THR A 44 -1.42 -3.30 -11.42
N VAL A 45 -1.12 -2.49 -12.44
CA VAL A 45 -0.17 -1.37 -12.33
C VAL A 45 -0.68 -0.33 -11.34
N ALA A 46 -1.97 0.02 -11.40
CA ALA A 46 -2.59 0.96 -10.46
C ALA A 46 -2.53 0.44 -9.01
N PHE A 47 -2.80 -0.85 -8.80
CA PHE A 47 -2.68 -1.50 -7.50
C PHE A 47 -1.24 -1.43 -6.94
N LEU A 48 -0.22 -1.69 -7.77
CA LEU A 48 1.17 -1.62 -7.33
C LEU A 48 1.60 -0.20 -6.97
N ALA A 49 1.09 0.81 -7.71
CA ALA A 49 1.33 2.20 -7.38
C ALA A 49 0.70 2.59 -6.04
N ASP A 50 -0.53 2.15 -5.76
CA ASP A 50 -1.21 2.40 -4.49
C ASP A 50 -0.53 1.66 -3.33
N ALA A 51 -0.15 0.40 -3.52
CA ALA A 51 0.54 -0.40 -2.51
C ALA A 51 1.85 0.22 -2.02
N ARG A 52 2.55 0.97 -2.88
CA ARG A 52 3.77 1.73 -2.51
C ARG A 52 3.47 3.03 -1.76
N ARG A 53 2.28 3.60 -1.94
CA ARG A 53 1.88 4.85 -1.29
C ARG A 53 1.56 4.65 0.18
N VAL A 54 1.23 3.44 0.61
CA VAL A 54 0.97 3.12 2.02
C VAL A 54 2.31 3.19 2.78
N PRO A 55 2.54 4.22 3.62
CA PRO A 55 3.77 4.28 4.38
C PRO A 55 3.84 3.10 5.36
N PRO A 56 5.04 2.57 5.68
CA PRO A 56 5.16 1.58 6.73
C PRO A 56 4.51 2.17 7.98
N THR A 57 3.55 1.47 8.57
CA THR A 57 2.82 1.91 9.76
C THR A 57 3.79 2.11 10.93
N SER A 58 4.48 3.26 10.97
CA SER A 58 5.11 3.76 12.17
C SER A 58 3.98 4.27 13.06
N CYS A 59 3.76 3.56 14.16
CA CYS A 59 2.72 3.81 15.17
C CYS A 59 1.28 3.59 14.73
N ARG A 60 0.88 2.33 14.50
CA ARG A 60 -0.52 1.92 14.75
C ARG A 60 -0.75 1.66 16.24
N ARG A 61 -0.61 2.69 17.07
CA ARG A 61 -1.21 2.72 18.41
C ARG A 61 -1.60 4.14 18.78
N SER A 62 -2.80 4.52 18.35
CA SER A 62 -3.56 5.61 18.95
C SER A 62 -4.93 5.04 19.31
N ALA A 63 -5.09 4.35 20.43
CA ALA A 63 -5.55 5.03 21.63
C ALA A 63 -4.43 5.74 22.40
N CYS A 64 -3.97 6.88 21.88
CA CYS A 64 -3.44 7.93 22.73
C CYS A 64 -4.68 8.70 23.20
N GLY A 65 -5.28 8.19 24.27
CA GLY A 65 -6.10 9.02 25.12
C GLY A 65 -5.21 10.09 25.76
N ALA A 66 -5.62 11.34 25.62
CA ALA A 66 -5.07 12.54 26.26
C ALA A 66 -3.61 12.92 25.93
N ARG A 67 -3.51 14.02 25.16
CA ARG A 67 -2.43 15.04 25.18
C ARG A 67 -1.00 14.48 25.29
N ALA A 68 -0.41 14.17 24.14
CA ALA A 68 1.04 14.26 23.98
C ALA A 68 1.34 14.81 22.59
N THR A 69 1.95 16.00 22.59
CA THR A 69 2.48 16.71 21.44
C THR A 69 3.56 15.89 20.74
N CYS A 70 3.20 15.12 19.72
CA CYS A 70 4.14 14.67 18.70
C CYS A 70 3.80 15.43 17.42
N ALA A 71 4.24 16.69 17.40
CA ALA A 71 4.21 17.53 16.21
C ALA A 71 5.42 17.20 15.34
N THR A 72 5.27 17.52 14.04
CA THR A 72 6.33 17.60 13.01
C THR A 72 6.60 16.23 12.36
N THR A 73 6.14 15.91 11.14
CA THR A 73 6.06 16.74 9.93
C THR A 73 5.06 16.13 8.95
N CYS A 74 3.86 16.71 8.81
CA CYS A 74 3.01 16.50 7.64
C CYS A 74 3.01 17.80 6.84
N GLY A 75 4.16 18.11 6.22
CA GLY A 75 4.31 19.28 5.37
C GLY A 75 3.94 18.93 3.92
N SER A 76 3.01 19.69 3.35
CA SER A 76 2.96 20.17 1.95
C SER A 76 1.77 21.14 1.88
N ALA A 77 1.99 22.44 2.07
CA ALA A 77 2.24 23.41 1.01
C ALA A 77 1.06 23.55 0.01
N GLY A 78 0.25 24.57 0.25
CA GLY A 78 -0.66 25.18 -0.72
C GLY A 78 -0.75 26.68 -0.43
N ASN A 79 0.13 27.46 -1.05
CA ASN A 79 -0.04 28.91 -1.28
C ASN A 79 -1.43 29.13 -1.92
N GLY A 80 -2.21 30.18 -1.69
CA GLY A 80 -1.90 31.54 -1.26
C GLY A 80 -2.73 32.50 -2.14
N GLY A 81 -3.24 33.59 -1.56
CA GLY A 81 -3.82 34.74 -2.28
C GLY A 81 -5.34 34.85 -2.15
N THR A 82 -5.90 35.58 -1.16
CA THR A 82 -6.15 37.04 -1.14
C THR A 82 -6.77 37.61 -2.41
N ALA A 83 -8.07 37.92 -2.36
CA ALA A 83 -8.62 39.25 -2.61
C ALA A 83 -10.01 39.33 -1.95
#